data_AF-A0A7R9W736-F1
#
_entry.id   AF-A0A7R9W736-F1
#
_cell.length_a   1.000
_cell.length_b   1.000
_cell.length_c   1.000
_cell.angle_alpha   90.00
_cell.angle_beta   90.00
_cell.angle_gamma   90.00
#
_symmetry.space_group_name_H-M   'P 1'
#
loop_
_entity.id
_entity.type
_entity.pdbx_description
1 polymer ?
#
loop_
_entity_poly.entity_id
_entity_poly.type
_entity_poly.pdbx_seq_one_letter_code
_entity_poly.pdbx_strand_id
1 'polypeptide(L)'
;VASSGSFLKRGARYVLLGGTSLPETQWDPPEWDGDPAVKRMVLDPASSGLYRALCRPLSVEDSDGESECSLPMEVILDADVPCHGAECDVDSVRTVRVGDHAHYEYVRPPCVRLAFYDDGVKAKHRGGNEKGAMCASPRDSEAAFEACCPPSRSDADEAVERRKAYRSCAYAGERMTLGSAGRRCSGAAAVNNMTTCDFRRVSASTCGGCGCETSGLHWTSARCAVRAKVDRRGWVAIVHAPEWPKEEEEEESPAGPPRT
;
A
#
# COMPACT_ATOMS: atom_id res chain seq x y z
N VAL A 1 5.10 -11.97 17.18
CA VAL A 1 6.00 -10.79 17.22
C VAL A 1 5.66 -9.96 16.01
N ALA A 2 5.11 -8.76 16.19
CA ALA A 2 4.82 -7.86 15.06
C ALA A 2 6.15 -7.56 14.35
N SER A 3 6.26 -7.81 13.05
CA SER A 3 7.44 -7.39 12.31
C SER A 3 7.41 -5.87 12.20
N SER A 4 8.30 -5.17 12.90
CA SER A 4 8.44 -3.73 12.73
C SER A 4 8.99 -3.46 11.33
N GLY A 5 8.31 -2.59 10.56
CA GLY A 5 8.71 -2.21 9.21
C GLY A 5 10.12 -1.63 9.16
N SER A 6 10.73 -1.63 7.97
CA SER A 6 12.12 -1.15 7.78
C SER A 6 12.34 0.29 8.28
N PHE A 7 11.29 1.11 8.24
CA PHE A 7 11.28 2.49 8.71
C PHE A 7 11.54 2.63 10.22
N LEU A 8 11.30 1.59 11.02
CA LEU A 8 11.54 1.59 12.47
C LEU A 8 12.88 0.97 12.86
N LYS A 9 13.71 0.57 11.90
CA LYS A 9 14.98 -0.12 12.18
C LYS A 9 16.12 0.85 12.39
N ARG A 10 17.12 0.44 13.17
CA ARG A 10 18.40 1.15 13.24
C ARG A 10 18.90 1.47 11.83
N GLY A 11 19.34 2.71 11.64
CA GLY A 11 19.83 3.22 10.35
C GLY A 11 18.73 3.74 9.43
N ALA A 12 17.44 3.62 9.79
CA ALA A 12 16.38 4.28 9.05
C ALA A 12 16.60 5.80 9.09
N ARG A 13 16.53 6.42 7.91
CA ARG A 13 16.82 7.84 7.71
C ARG A 13 15.55 8.61 7.42
N TYR A 14 15.42 9.76 8.07
CA TYR A 14 14.30 10.67 7.94
C TYR A 14 14.79 12.06 7.59
N VAL A 15 14.14 12.72 6.65
CA VAL A 15 14.43 14.10 6.23
C VAL A 15 13.23 14.97 6.51
N LEU A 16 13.44 16.12 7.17
CA LEU A 16 12.39 17.07 7.49
C LEU A 16 11.89 17.74 6.22
N LEU A 17 10.58 17.64 5.98
CA LEU A 17 9.87 18.35 4.92
C LEU A 17 9.26 19.67 5.42
N GLY A 18 9.17 19.86 6.74
CA GLY A 18 8.49 21.01 7.33
C GLY A 18 6.97 20.93 7.10
N GLY A 19 6.39 21.98 6.52
CA GLY A 19 4.94 22.08 6.32
C GLY A 19 4.40 21.26 5.13
N THR A 20 5.25 20.88 4.16
CA THR A 20 4.81 20.06 3.02
C THR A 20 4.73 18.59 3.41
N SER A 21 3.70 17.93 2.90
CA SER A 21 3.44 16.51 3.08
C SER A 21 3.88 15.66 1.88
N LEU A 22 4.44 16.30 0.85
CA LEU A 22 4.94 15.65 -0.36
C LEU A 22 6.36 15.14 -0.14
N PRO A 23 6.63 13.84 -0.36
CA PRO A 23 7.99 13.33 -0.37
C PRO A 23 8.80 13.90 -1.55
N GLU A 24 10.10 14.08 -1.36
CA GLU A 24 11.03 14.51 -2.41
C GLU A 24 11.62 13.31 -3.15
N THR A 25 11.86 12.19 -2.45
CA THR A 25 12.51 11.00 -3.02
C THR A 25 11.53 9.93 -3.50
N GLN A 26 10.24 10.16 -3.27
CA GLN A 26 9.15 9.29 -3.65
C GLN A 26 8.06 10.10 -4.34
N TRP A 27 7.15 9.42 -5.05
CA TRP A 27 6.09 10.12 -5.77
C TRP A 27 4.77 10.06 -5.00
N ASP A 28 4.19 11.22 -4.70
CA ASP A 28 2.78 11.37 -4.35
C ASP A 28 2.06 12.31 -5.31
N PRO A 29 0.73 12.19 -5.45
CA PRO A 29 -0.06 13.16 -6.20
C PRO A 29 0.10 14.57 -5.60
N PRO A 30 0.44 15.60 -6.41
CA PRO A 30 0.63 16.96 -5.91
C PRO A 30 -0.60 17.53 -5.18
N GLU A 31 -1.80 17.12 -5.59
CA GLU A 31 -3.06 17.53 -4.96
C GLU A 31 -3.23 17.04 -3.51
N TRP A 32 -2.38 16.13 -3.05
CA TRP A 32 -2.41 15.70 -1.66
C TRP A 32 -1.85 16.76 -0.72
N ASP A 33 -0.99 17.67 -1.20
CA ASP A 33 -0.30 18.59 -0.30
C ASP A 33 -1.23 19.59 0.39
N GLY A 34 -1.16 19.66 1.72
CA GLY A 34 -2.02 20.53 2.51
C GLY A 34 -3.52 20.18 2.48
N ASP A 35 -3.94 19.13 1.78
CA ASP A 35 -5.34 18.73 1.72
C ASP A 35 -5.76 18.05 3.04
N PRO A 36 -6.69 18.64 3.82
CA PRO A 36 -7.14 18.07 5.09
C PRO A 36 -7.95 16.77 4.91
N ALA A 37 -8.46 16.49 3.70
CA ALA A 37 -9.12 15.22 3.41
C ALA A 37 -8.11 14.07 3.32
N VAL A 38 -6.85 14.34 3.00
CA VAL A 38 -5.83 13.29 2.87
C VAL A 38 -5.40 12.81 4.24
N LYS A 39 -5.83 11.61 4.60
CA LYS A 39 -5.48 10.96 5.87
C LYS A 39 -3.97 10.69 5.93
N ARG A 40 -3.27 11.29 6.89
CA ARG A 40 -1.81 11.14 7.09
C ARG A 40 -1.47 10.12 8.16
N MET A 41 -0.26 9.58 8.06
CA MET A 41 0.34 8.79 9.12
C MET A 41 0.80 9.74 10.23
N VAL A 42 0.00 9.89 11.28
CA VAL A 42 0.30 10.79 12.42
C VAL A 42 0.91 9.98 13.56
N LEU A 43 2.05 10.43 14.07
CA LEU A 43 2.73 9.75 15.17
C LEU A 43 2.16 10.20 16.52
N ASP A 44 1.92 9.23 17.41
CA ASP A 44 1.38 9.50 18.74
C ASP A 44 2.45 10.14 19.66
N PRO A 45 2.22 11.36 20.19
CA PRO A 45 3.24 12.06 20.97
C PRO A 45 3.55 11.39 22.32
N ALA A 46 2.60 10.65 22.89
CA ALA A 46 2.74 10.05 24.21
C ALA A 46 3.51 8.71 24.16
N SER A 47 3.31 7.93 23.10
CA SER A 47 3.65 6.51 23.07
C SER A 47 4.58 6.13 21.92
N SER A 48 4.56 6.86 20.80
CA SER A 48 5.40 6.53 19.65
C SER A 48 6.87 6.76 19.98
N GLY A 49 7.67 5.70 19.85
CA GLY A 49 9.12 5.82 19.90
C GLY A 49 9.66 6.59 18.69
N LEU A 50 8.99 6.51 17.54
CA LEU A 50 9.38 7.24 16.35
C LEU A 50 9.11 8.73 16.52
N TYR A 51 7.99 9.12 17.15
CA TYR A 51 7.74 10.51 17.52
C TYR A 51 8.89 11.06 18.35
N ARG A 52 9.28 10.37 19.43
CA ARG A 52 10.39 10.80 20.30
C ARG A 52 11.74 10.88 19.60
N ALA A 53 11.97 10.07 18.57
CA ALA A 53 13.20 10.11 17.79
C ALA A 53 13.25 11.32 16.85
N LEU A 54 12.11 11.65 16.21
CA LEU A 54 11.99 12.77 15.28
C LEU A 54 11.79 14.11 16.01
N CYS A 55 11.20 14.06 17.19
CA CYS A 55 10.86 15.20 18.00
C CYS A 55 11.76 15.30 19.24
N ARG A 56 12.83 16.09 19.15
CA ARG A 56 13.72 16.30 20.29
C ARG A 56 13.11 17.36 21.21
N PRO A 57 13.18 17.20 22.54
CA PRO A 57 12.76 18.26 23.45
C PRO A 57 13.63 19.50 23.21
N LEU A 58 13.00 20.68 23.09
CA LEU A 58 13.74 21.95 23.13
C LEU A 58 14.44 22.10 24.48
N SER A 59 15.61 22.74 24.46
CA SER A 59 16.20 23.31 25.68
C SER A 59 15.20 24.27 26.31
N VAL A 60 15.16 24.31 27.65
CA VAL A 60 14.30 25.19 28.45
C VAL A 60 14.52 26.68 28.13
N GLU A 61 15.62 27.01 27.45
CA GLU A 61 15.98 28.37 27.03
C GLU A 61 15.29 28.82 25.73
N ASP A 62 14.67 27.90 24.98
CA ASP A 62 14.10 28.15 23.65
C ASP A 62 12.56 28.06 23.60
N SER A 63 11.88 27.82 24.72
CA SER A 63 10.43 27.56 24.74
C SER A 63 9.60 28.79 25.16
N ASP A 64 8.78 29.32 24.25
CA ASP A 64 7.71 30.30 24.53
C ASP A 64 6.45 29.63 25.14
N GLY A 65 6.63 28.71 26.09
CA GLY A 65 5.55 28.17 26.93
C GLY A 65 4.65 27.09 26.31
N GLU A 66 4.76 26.81 25.01
CA GLU A 66 4.27 25.57 24.40
C GLU A 66 5.46 24.62 24.25
N SER A 67 5.28 23.32 24.49
CA SER A 67 6.34 22.33 24.34
C SER A 67 6.71 22.19 22.86
N GLU A 68 7.44 23.17 22.32
CA GLU A 68 7.90 23.12 20.96
C GLU A 68 8.97 22.04 20.85
N CYS A 69 8.80 21.31 19.78
CA CYS A 69 9.63 20.21 19.40
C CYS A 69 10.82 20.77 18.61
N SER A 70 12.05 20.46 19.01
CA SER A 70 13.19 20.68 18.11
C SER A 70 13.13 19.62 17.02
N LEU A 71 12.99 20.06 15.77
CA LEU A 71 12.85 19.21 14.58
C LEU A 71 14.17 19.22 13.79
N PRO A 72 15.06 18.22 13.94
CA PRO A 72 16.30 18.16 13.18
C PRO A 72 16.02 17.99 11.68
N MET A 73 16.79 18.66 10.82
CA MET A 73 16.65 18.53 9.36
C MET A 73 16.79 17.08 8.87
N GLU A 74 17.62 16.29 9.54
CA GLU A 74 17.84 14.88 9.25
C GLU A 74 17.94 14.09 10.56
N VAL A 75 17.31 12.92 10.60
CA VAL A 75 17.37 11.97 11.71
C VAL A 75 17.71 10.59 11.19
N ILE A 76 18.72 9.96 11.78
CA ILE A 76 19.04 8.54 11.58
C ILE A 76 18.76 7.82 12.89
N LEU A 77 17.94 6.77 12.85
CA LEU A 77 17.64 5.99 14.05
C LEU A 77 18.90 5.24 14.51
N ASP A 78 19.29 5.44 15.77
CA ASP A 78 20.45 4.79 16.40
C ASP A 78 20.13 3.38 16.94
N ALA A 79 18.85 3.08 17.11
CA ALA A 79 18.33 1.79 17.55
C ALA A 79 17.02 1.43 16.82
N ASP A 80 16.64 0.17 16.94
CA ASP A 80 15.31 -0.27 16.55
C ASP A 80 14.27 0.39 17.47
N VAL A 81 13.24 0.97 16.85
CA VAL A 81 12.14 1.63 17.53
C VAL A 81 10.96 0.64 17.59
N PRO A 82 10.37 0.40 18.77
CA PRO A 82 9.15 -0.39 18.86
C PRO A 82 8.01 0.34 18.16
N CYS A 83 7.26 -0.38 17.32
CA CYS A 83 6.09 0.20 16.67
C CYS A 83 5.02 0.56 17.70
N HIS A 84 4.21 1.58 17.40
CA HIS A 84 3.03 1.93 18.15
C HIS A 84 1.82 2.19 17.23
N GLY A 85 0.64 1.68 17.61
CA GLY A 85 -0.60 1.91 16.88
C GLY A 85 -0.48 1.56 15.39
N ALA A 86 -0.81 2.52 14.51
CA ALA A 86 -0.76 2.34 13.07
C ALA A 86 0.64 2.00 12.53
N GLU A 87 1.71 2.30 13.27
CA GLU A 87 3.07 1.94 12.86
C GLU A 87 3.28 0.43 12.84
N CYS A 88 2.50 -0.32 13.63
CA CYS A 88 2.56 -1.77 13.68
C CYS A 88 1.81 -2.45 12.54
N ASP A 89 0.92 -1.72 11.86
CA ASP A 89 0.03 -2.27 10.85
C ASP A 89 0.56 -2.11 9.43
N VAL A 90 1.69 -1.42 9.25
CA VAL A 90 2.28 -1.12 7.95
C VAL A 90 3.71 -1.62 7.81
N ASP A 91 4.09 -1.98 6.58
CA ASP A 91 5.43 -2.50 6.30
C ASP A 91 6.44 -1.37 6.00
N SER A 92 5.95 -0.26 5.45
CA SER A 92 6.71 0.96 5.20
C SER A 92 5.81 2.18 5.34
N VAL A 93 6.44 3.33 5.56
CA VAL A 93 5.82 4.66 5.44
C VAL A 93 6.56 5.45 4.35
N ARG A 94 5.96 6.55 3.88
CA ARG A 94 6.64 7.49 2.97
C ARG A 94 6.84 8.80 3.66
N THR A 95 5.74 9.39 4.13
CA THR A 95 5.77 10.54 5.02
C THR A 95 5.07 10.21 6.33
N VAL A 96 5.54 10.82 7.42
CA VAL A 96 4.93 10.78 8.75
C VAL A 96 4.78 12.21 9.25
N ARG A 97 3.68 12.48 9.97
CA ARG A 97 3.42 13.78 10.60
C ARG A 97 3.80 13.73 12.08
N VAL A 98 4.58 14.71 12.51
CA VAL A 98 5.04 14.94 13.88
C VAL A 98 4.35 16.20 14.39
N GLY A 99 3.52 16.05 15.41
CA GLY A 99 2.68 17.14 15.91
C GLY A 99 1.65 17.59 14.87
N ASP A 100 1.34 18.89 14.88
CA ASP A 100 0.24 19.42 14.07
C ASP A 100 0.65 19.77 12.63
N HIS A 101 1.93 20.08 12.39
CA HIS A 101 2.35 20.73 11.14
C HIS A 101 3.60 20.14 10.49
N ALA A 102 4.49 19.48 11.24
CA ALA A 102 5.76 19.02 10.71
C ALA A 102 5.66 17.64 10.06
N HIS A 103 6.28 17.46 8.91
CA HIS A 103 6.36 16.20 8.20
C HIS A 103 7.80 15.75 8.03
N TYR A 104 8.03 14.45 8.12
CA TYR A 104 9.28 13.82 7.73
C TYR A 104 9.03 12.82 6.62
N GLU A 105 9.95 12.75 5.66
CA GLU A 105 10.04 11.67 4.70
C GLU A 105 10.95 10.56 5.24
N TYR A 106 10.49 9.31 5.23
CA TYR A 106 11.36 8.15 5.38
C TYR A 106 12.11 7.90 4.06
N VAL A 107 13.42 8.13 4.07
CA VAL A 107 14.28 7.86 2.92
C VAL A 107 14.64 6.38 2.92
N ARG A 108 13.95 5.64 2.07
CA ARG A 108 14.18 4.21 1.91
C ARG A 108 15.64 3.95 1.50
N PRO A 109 16.37 3.06 2.19
CA PRO A 109 17.70 2.68 1.76
C PRO A 109 17.66 2.06 0.36
N PRO A 110 18.71 2.24 -0.47
CA PRO A 110 18.77 1.64 -1.78
C PRO A 110 18.76 0.11 -1.65
N CYS A 111 17.69 -0.52 -2.13
CA CYS A 111 17.52 -1.96 -2.12
C CYS A 111 17.42 -2.48 -3.56
N VAL A 112 18.18 -3.52 -3.89
CA VAL A 112 18.02 -4.24 -5.16
C VAL A 112 16.93 -5.28 -4.99
N ARG A 113 15.92 -5.23 -5.86
CA ARG A 113 14.92 -6.30 -6.01
C ARG A 113 15.15 -7.00 -7.33
N LEU A 114 14.89 -8.30 -7.37
CA LEU A 114 14.93 -9.04 -8.61
C LEU A 114 13.84 -8.51 -9.54
N ALA A 115 14.21 -8.14 -10.77
CA ALA A 115 13.27 -7.75 -11.80
C ALA A 115 12.39 -8.93 -12.25
N PHE A 116 12.95 -10.14 -12.18
CA PHE A 116 12.28 -11.41 -12.47
C PHE A 116 12.27 -12.25 -11.21
N TYR A 117 11.10 -12.73 -10.83
CA TYR A 117 10.87 -13.51 -9.62
C TYR A 117 9.81 -14.56 -9.89
N ASP A 118 9.89 -15.64 -9.13
CA ASP A 118 8.88 -16.68 -9.12
C ASP A 118 7.70 -16.30 -8.24
N ASP A 119 6.59 -17.02 -8.38
CA ASP A 119 5.39 -16.89 -7.54
C ASP A 119 4.78 -15.47 -7.52
N GLY A 120 4.86 -14.74 -8.63
CA GLY A 120 4.26 -13.41 -8.71
C GLY A 120 2.76 -13.41 -8.43
N VAL A 121 2.29 -12.35 -7.77
CA VAL A 121 0.88 -12.14 -7.46
C VAL A 121 0.40 -10.87 -8.14
N LYS A 122 -0.82 -10.92 -8.68
CA LYS A 122 -1.42 -9.79 -9.37
C LYS A 122 -1.78 -8.70 -8.35
N ALA A 123 -1.34 -7.49 -8.64
CA ALA A 123 -1.79 -6.27 -8.00
C ALA A 123 -2.44 -5.38 -9.07
N LYS A 124 -3.59 -4.79 -8.79
CA LYS A 124 -4.33 -3.99 -9.78
C LYS A 124 -5.04 -2.80 -9.17
N HIS A 125 -5.35 -1.82 -10.01
CA HIS A 125 -6.10 -0.66 -9.58
C HIS A 125 -7.51 -1.01 -9.11
N ARG A 126 -8.10 -0.09 -8.34
CA ARG A 126 -9.44 -0.18 -7.79
C ARG A 126 -10.52 -0.60 -8.80
N GLY A 127 -10.43 -0.13 -10.06
CA GLY A 127 -11.42 -0.41 -11.10
C GLY A 127 -11.35 -1.82 -11.71
N GLY A 128 -10.33 -2.61 -11.32
CA GLY A 128 -10.17 -4.01 -11.70
C GLY A 128 -9.95 -4.26 -13.19
N ASN A 129 -9.75 -3.22 -14.00
CA ASN A 129 -9.49 -3.33 -15.43
C ASN A 129 -8.10 -3.92 -15.70
N GLU A 130 -7.95 -4.54 -16.88
CA GLU A 130 -6.68 -5.12 -17.32
C GLU A 130 -5.56 -4.09 -17.45
N LYS A 131 -5.94 -2.87 -17.86
CA LYS A 131 -5.04 -1.74 -18.03
C LYS A 131 -4.59 -1.24 -16.67
N GLY A 132 -3.39 -1.66 -16.25
CA GLY A 132 -2.76 -1.25 -15.00
C GLY A 132 -2.69 -2.34 -13.93
N ALA A 133 -3.03 -3.59 -14.26
CA ALA A 133 -2.61 -4.71 -13.45
C ALA A 133 -1.11 -5.02 -13.68
N MET A 134 -0.41 -5.34 -12.61
CA MET A 134 0.99 -5.74 -12.66
C MET A 134 1.26 -6.91 -11.73
N CYS A 135 2.38 -7.59 -11.97
CA CYS A 135 2.90 -8.57 -11.03
C CYS A 135 3.71 -7.84 -9.96
N ALA A 136 3.58 -8.31 -8.73
CA ALA A 136 4.50 -7.98 -7.66
C ALA A 136 4.92 -9.27 -6.92
N SER A 137 6.15 -9.28 -6.38
CA SER A 137 6.61 -10.40 -5.56
C SER A 137 5.83 -10.40 -4.24
N PRO A 138 5.17 -11.51 -3.86
CA PRO A 138 4.39 -11.56 -2.63
C PRO A 138 5.23 -11.51 -1.36
N ARG A 139 6.54 -11.79 -1.47
CA ARG A 139 7.45 -11.89 -0.32
C ARG A 139 8.04 -10.54 0.07
N ASP A 140 8.52 -9.79 -0.92
CA ASP A 140 9.44 -8.67 -0.66
C ASP A 140 8.95 -7.33 -1.21
N SER A 141 7.75 -7.30 -1.82
CA SER A 141 7.20 -6.09 -2.41
C SER A 141 6.18 -5.44 -1.49
N GLU A 142 6.49 -4.26 -1.00
CA GLU A 142 5.52 -3.31 -0.45
C GLU A 142 4.85 -2.56 -1.61
N ALA A 143 4.04 -3.27 -2.40
CA ALA A 143 3.58 -2.78 -3.71
C ALA A 143 2.17 -2.22 -3.70
N ALA A 144 1.32 -2.68 -2.78
CA ALA A 144 -0.11 -2.50 -2.90
C ALA A 144 -0.81 -2.40 -1.54
N PHE A 145 -2.03 -1.88 -1.56
CA PHE A 145 -2.97 -1.90 -0.45
C PHE A 145 -3.61 -3.27 -0.29
N GLU A 146 -4.28 -3.51 0.83
CA GLU A 146 -5.19 -4.63 0.97
C GLU A 146 -6.45 -4.44 0.11
N ALA A 147 -7.03 -5.58 -0.28
CA ALA A 147 -8.38 -5.70 -0.79
C ALA A 147 -9.00 -6.93 -0.15
N CYS A 148 -9.92 -6.69 0.78
CA CYS A 148 -10.55 -7.72 1.59
C CYS A 148 -11.93 -8.02 1.04
N CYS A 149 -12.20 -9.27 0.71
CA CYS A 149 -13.55 -9.71 0.34
C CYS A 149 -14.21 -10.43 1.51
N PRO A 150 -15.53 -10.28 1.68
CA PRO A 150 -16.27 -11.16 2.56
C PRO A 150 -16.12 -12.62 2.09
N PRO A 151 -16.32 -13.59 2.99
CA PRO A 151 -16.42 -14.98 2.61
C PRO A 151 -17.52 -15.14 1.57
N SER A 152 -17.27 -15.99 0.57
CA SER A 152 -18.29 -16.29 -0.43
C SER A 152 -19.53 -16.87 0.23
N ARG A 153 -20.71 -16.37 -0.13
CA ARG A 153 -22.00 -16.90 0.36
C ARG A 153 -22.71 -17.74 -0.71
N SER A 154 -22.21 -17.71 -1.95
CA SER A 154 -22.76 -18.41 -3.11
C SER A 154 -21.72 -18.45 -4.24
N ASP A 155 -21.87 -19.35 -5.20
CA ASP A 155 -21.00 -19.40 -6.40
C ASP A 155 -21.02 -18.07 -7.17
N ALA A 156 -22.15 -17.36 -7.14
CA ALA A 156 -22.29 -16.04 -7.76
C ALA A 156 -21.45 -14.94 -7.07
N ASP A 157 -21.10 -15.11 -5.78
CA ASP A 157 -20.20 -14.22 -5.04
C ASP A 157 -18.71 -14.55 -5.27
N GLU A 158 -18.41 -15.74 -5.78
CA GLU A 158 -17.05 -16.12 -6.20
C GLU A 158 -16.67 -15.51 -7.55
N ALA A 159 -17.65 -15.26 -8.42
CA ALA A 159 -17.42 -14.63 -9.72
C ALA A 159 -16.75 -13.27 -9.55
N VAL A 160 -15.49 -13.17 -10.02
CA VAL A 160 -14.66 -11.95 -9.90
C VAL A 160 -15.40 -10.72 -10.40
N GLU A 161 -16.16 -10.86 -11.49
CA GLU A 161 -16.95 -9.80 -12.15
C GLU A 161 -18.08 -9.19 -11.30
N ARG A 162 -18.42 -9.81 -10.16
CA ARG A 162 -19.41 -9.30 -9.22
C ARG A 162 -18.81 -9.02 -7.85
N ARG A 163 -17.61 -9.52 -7.60
CA ARG A 163 -16.97 -9.47 -6.30
C ARG A 163 -16.46 -8.06 -5.96
N LYS A 164 -16.95 -7.53 -4.84
CA LYS A 164 -16.53 -6.24 -4.28
C LYS A 164 -15.56 -6.48 -3.13
N ALA A 165 -14.42 -5.79 -3.18
CA ALA A 165 -13.46 -5.75 -2.10
C ALA A 165 -13.62 -4.47 -1.27
N TYR A 166 -13.14 -4.54 -0.03
CA TYR A 166 -13.14 -3.47 0.96
C TYR A 166 -11.71 -3.24 1.45
N ARG A 167 -11.45 -2.03 1.98
CA ARG A 167 -10.15 -1.60 2.48
C ARG A 167 -10.37 -0.86 3.81
N SER A 168 -9.50 -1.03 4.80
CA SER A 168 -9.62 -0.33 6.09
C SER A 168 -9.03 1.09 6.06
N CYS A 169 -8.09 1.35 5.15
CA CYS A 169 -7.49 2.67 4.88
C CYS A 169 -6.83 3.31 6.12
N ALA A 170 -5.61 2.86 6.47
CA ALA A 170 -4.87 3.43 7.60
C ALA A 170 -4.44 4.87 7.32
N TYR A 171 -3.85 5.12 6.14
CA TYR A 171 -3.51 6.45 5.63
C TYR A 171 -3.41 6.45 4.09
N ALA A 172 -3.27 7.63 3.49
CA ALA A 172 -3.16 7.80 2.05
C ALA A 172 -1.81 7.30 1.53
N GLY A 173 -1.84 6.49 0.46
CA GLY A 173 -0.59 6.09 -0.17
C GLY A 173 0.21 5.01 0.59
N GLU A 174 -0.42 4.38 1.55
CA GLU A 174 0.05 3.18 2.23
C GLU A 174 0.37 2.05 1.22
N ARG A 175 1.41 1.26 1.52
CA ARG A 175 1.76 0.06 0.77
C ARG A 175 2.21 -1.02 1.73
N MET A 176 1.84 -2.25 1.44
CA MET A 176 2.20 -3.40 2.24
C MET A 176 2.53 -4.60 1.36
N THR A 177 3.11 -5.61 1.97
CA THR A 177 3.31 -6.95 1.46
C THR A 177 2.00 -7.70 1.39
N LEU A 178 1.94 -8.74 0.55
CA LEU A 178 0.76 -9.60 0.48
C LEU A 178 0.44 -10.25 1.85
N GLY A 179 1.47 -10.62 2.62
CA GLY A 179 1.31 -11.19 3.95
C GLY A 179 0.65 -10.23 4.94
N SER A 180 1.06 -8.96 4.96
CA SER A 180 0.42 -7.93 5.79
C SER A 180 -1.01 -7.63 5.34
N ALA A 181 -1.27 -7.60 4.04
CA ALA A 181 -2.63 -7.47 3.51
C ALA A 181 -3.53 -8.63 3.96
N GLY A 182 -3.04 -9.87 3.90
CA GLY A 182 -3.76 -11.05 4.38
C GLY A 182 -4.09 -10.97 5.87
N ARG A 183 -3.09 -10.62 6.70
CA ARG A 183 -3.29 -10.44 8.15
C ARG A 183 -4.34 -9.38 8.45
N ARG A 184 -4.30 -8.25 7.73
CA ARG A 184 -5.27 -7.18 7.89
C ARG A 184 -6.68 -7.60 7.50
N CYS A 185 -6.83 -8.34 6.41
CA CYS A 185 -8.12 -8.89 6.02
C CYS A 185 -8.66 -9.92 7.01
N SER A 186 -7.80 -10.71 7.66
CA SER A 186 -8.23 -11.67 8.68
C SER A 186 -8.38 -11.08 10.09
N GLY A 187 -7.81 -9.88 10.33
CA GLY A 187 -7.67 -9.29 11.66
C GLY A 187 -8.91 -8.53 12.14
N ALA A 188 -8.85 -8.02 13.38
CA ALA A 188 -9.98 -7.36 14.06
C ALA A 188 -10.54 -6.11 13.36
N ALA A 189 -9.81 -5.50 12.42
CA ALA A 189 -10.29 -4.41 11.58
C ALA A 189 -11.21 -4.88 10.44
N ALA A 190 -11.27 -6.20 10.17
CA ALA A 190 -12.13 -6.78 9.17
C ALA A 190 -13.47 -7.18 9.77
N VAL A 191 -14.52 -6.52 9.33
CA VAL A 191 -15.89 -6.96 9.60
C VAL A 191 -16.09 -8.26 8.81
N ASN A 192 -16.30 -9.39 9.50
CA ASN A 192 -16.75 -10.69 8.92
C ASN A 192 -15.70 -11.61 8.27
N ASN A 193 -14.60 -11.98 8.95
CA ASN A 193 -13.73 -13.10 8.53
C ASN A 193 -13.28 -13.00 7.06
N MET A 194 -12.78 -11.82 6.67
CA MET A 194 -12.47 -11.50 5.30
C MET A 194 -11.11 -12.09 4.89
N THR A 195 -10.91 -12.25 3.58
CA THR A 195 -9.62 -12.68 3.04
C THR A 195 -9.20 -11.80 1.89
N THR A 196 -7.89 -11.79 1.59
CA THR A 196 -7.41 -11.26 0.30
C THR A 196 -8.04 -12.07 -0.84
N CYS A 197 -8.44 -11.38 -1.90
CA CYS A 197 -9.23 -11.93 -2.99
C CYS A 197 -8.91 -11.22 -4.30
N ASP A 198 -9.21 -11.84 -5.43
CA ASP A 198 -9.44 -11.10 -6.67
C ASP A 198 -10.83 -10.46 -6.66
N PHE A 199 -10.97 -9.32 -7.31
CA PHE A 199 -12.14 -8.46 -7.22
C PHE A 199 -12.39 -7.72 -8.53
N ARG A 200 -13.64 -7.39 -8.85
CA ARG A 200 -13.91 -6.42 -9.93
C ARG A 200 -13.63 -5.01 -9.49
N ARG A 201 -14.02 -4.65 -8.27
CA ARG A 201 -13.73 -3.32 -7.74
C ARG A 201 -13.49 -3.27 -6.24
N VAL A 202 -12.71 -2.30 -5.81
CA VAL A 202 -12.64 -1.89 -4.39
C VAL A 202 -13.70 -0.81 -4.12
N SER A 203 -14.43 -0.95 -3.01
CA SER A 203 -15.44 0.04 -2.60
C SER A 203 -14.81 1.39 -2.26
N ALA A 204 -15.43 2.49 -2.68
CA ALA A 204 -15.05 3.86 -2.33
C ALA A 204 -15.29 4.19 -0.85
N SER A 205 -16.44 3.72 -0.37
CA SER A 205 -17.06 4.20 0.87
C SER A 205 -16.26 3.90 2.14
N THR A 206 -15.30 2.97 2.10
CA THR A 206 -14.60 2.54 3.31
C THR A 206 -13.46 3.46 3.74
N CYS A 207 -13.02 4.40 2.88
CA CYS A 207 -11.96 5.32 3.24
C CYS A 207 -12.46 6.69 3.76
N GLY A 208 -13.71 6.82 4.18
CA GLY A 208 -14.22 8.03 4.85
C GLY A 208 -14.05 9.34 4.06
N GLY A 209 -14.03 9.28 2.72
CA GLY A 209 -13.82 10.44 1.86
C GLY A 209 -12.36 10.90 1.71
N CYS A 210 -11.36 10.12 2.14
CA CYS A 210 -9.98 10.61 2.28
C CYS A 210 -9.18 10.92 0.99
N GLY A 211 -9.81 11.10 -0.17
CA GLY A 211 -9.11 11.27 -1.46
C GLY A 211 -8.26 10.05 -1.88
N CYS A 212 -8.15 9.03 -1.01
CA CYS A 212 -7.39 7.80 -1.17
C CYS A 212 -7.94 6.86 -2.26
N GLU A 213 -8.92 7.33 -3.04
CA GLU A 213 -9.80 6.52 -3.88
C GLU A 213 -9.26 6.23 -5.28
N THR A 214 -8.21 6.93 -5.74
CA THR A 214 -7.88 6.99 -7.17
C THR A 214 -6.50 6.46 -7.55
N SER A 215 -5.51 6.52 -6.66
CA SER A 215 -4.10 6.26 -7.01
C SER A 215 -3.49 5.16 -6.16
N GLY A 216 -3.68 3.91 -6.58
CA GLY A 216 -3.13 2.76 -5.87
C GLY A 216 -3.37 1.42 -6.52
N LEU A 217 -2.45 0.50 -6.29
CA LEU A 217 -2.63 -0.92 -6.59
C LEU A 217 -3.14 -1.63 -5.34
N HIS A 218 -3.99 -2.62 -5.51
CA HIS A 218 -4.44 -3.50 -4.43
C HIS A 218 -4.01 -4.92 -4.73
N TRP A 219 -3.60 -5.64 -3.68
CA TRP A 219 -3.31 -7.05 -3.76
C TRP A 219 -4.53 -7.86 -4.18
N THR A 220 -4.33 -8.86 -5.03
CA THR A 220 -5.35 -9.85 -5.37
C THR A 220 -4.92 -11.24 -4.92
N SER A 221 -5.82 -12.23 -5.03
CA SER A 221 -5.47 -13.64 -4.86
C SER A 221 -5.01 -14.33 -6.15
N ALA A 222 -5.06 -13.65 -7.31
CA ALA A 222 -4.71 -14.25 -8.59
C ALA A 222 -3.19 -14.24 -8.81
N ARG A 223 -2.67 -15.26 -9.50
CA ARG A 223 -1.24 -15.33 -9.80
C ARG A 223 -0.89 -14.39 -10.95
N CYS A 224 0.41 -14.15 -11.09
CA CYS A 224 0.96 -13.30 -12.12
C CYS A 224 2.36 -13.78 -12.48
N ALA A 225 2.63 -13.94 -13.77
CA ALA A 225 3.97 -14.30 -14.25
C ALA A 225 4.69 -13.06 -14.78
N VAL A 226 5.96 -12.89 -14.44
CA VAL A 226 6.83 -11.91 -15.10
C VAL A 226 7.54 -12.60 -16.26
N ARG A 227 7.48 -11.99 -17.45
CA ARG A 227 8.13 -12.49 -18.67
C ARG A 227 9.06 -11.42 -19.24
N ALA A 228 9.99 -11.85 -20.09
CA ALA A 228 10.80 -10.94 -20.89
C ALA A 228 10.29 -10.95 -22.34
N LYS A 229 10.16 -9.75 -22.93
CA LYS A 229 10.02 -9.60 -24.38
C LYS A 229 11.31 -9.02 -24.92
N VAL A 230 11.90 -9.69 -25.90
CA VAL A 230 13.14 -9.26 -26.56
C VAL A 230 12.83 -8.86 -28.00
N ASP A 231 13.24 -7.68 -28.41
CA ASP A 231 13.07 -7.24 -29.80
C ASP A 231 14.23 -7.72 -30.71
N ARG A 232 14.13 -7.47 -32.02
CA ARG A 232 15.15 -7.89 -32.99
C ARG A 232 16.50 -7.19 -32.81
N ARG A 233 16.55 -6.09 -32.05
CA ARG A 233 17.77 -5.33 -31.75
C ARG A 233 18.38 -5.72 -30.40
N GLY A 234 17.75 -6.62 -29.65
CA GLY A 234 18.20 -7.08 -28.33
C GLY A 234 17.68 -6.25 -27.16
N TRP A 235 16.73 -5.33 -27.38
CA TRP A 235 16.10 -4.60 -26.28
C TRP A 235 15.18 -5.52 -25.50
N VAL A 236 15.31 -5.48 -24.18
CA VAL A 236 14.52 -6.31 -23.26
C VAL A 236 13.51 -5.43 -22.53
N ALA A 237 12.25 -5.85 -22.55
CA ALA A 237 11.18 -5.27 -21.75
C ALA A 237 10.59 -6.31 -20.80
N ILE A 238 10.25 -5.87 -19.58
CA ILE A 238 9.50 -6.68 -18.61
C ILE A 238 8.03 -6.68 -19.04
N VAL A 239 7.44 -7.86 -19.08
CA VAL A 239 6.02 -8.06 -19.37
C VAL A 239 5.36 -8.68 -18.14
N HIS A 240 4.36 -7.99 -17.60
CA HIS A 240 3.49 -8.56 -16.57
C HIS A 240 2.39 -9.37 -17.26
N ALA A 241 2.26 -10.65 -16.89
CA ALA A 241 1.23 -11.57 -17.38
C ALA A 241 0.33 -12.02 -16.20
N PRO A 242 -0.55 -11.13 -15.70
CA PRO A 242 -1.53 -11.48 -14.69
C PRO A 242 -2.53 -12.53 -15.17
N GLU A 243 -2.96 -13.42 -14.29
CA GLU A 243 -4.11 -14.30 -14.55
C GLU A 243 -5.40 -13.47 -14.60
N TRP A 244 -6.24 -13.75 -15.60
CA TRP A 244 -7.57 -13.17 -15.74
C TRP A 244 -8.62 -14.29 -15.66
N PRO A 245 -9.84 -13.98 -15.16
CA PRO A 245 -10.96 -14.89 -15.35
C PRO A 245 -11.05 -15.22 -16.84
N LYS A 246 -11.17 -16.50 -17.19
CA LYS A 246 -11.45 -16.87 -18.57
C LYS A 246 -12.81 -16.26 -18.92
N GLU A 247 -12.89 -15.51 -20.00
CA GLU A 247 -14.18 -15.29 -20.64
C GLU A 247 -14.72 -16.69 -20.96
N GLU A 248 -15.92 -17.00 -20.50
CA GLU A 248 -16.62 -18.20 -20.98
C GLU A 248 -16.70 -18.02 -22.49
N GLU A 249 -15.90 -18.77 -23.25
CA GLU A 249 -16.10 -18.91 -24.68
C GLU A 249 -17.56 -19.33 -24.83
N GLU A 250 -18.39 -18.47 -25.42
CA GLU A 250 -19.74 -18.84 -25.82
C GLU A 250 -19.59 -20.12 -26.64
N GLU A 251 -20.04 -21.23 -26.06
CA GLU A 251 -20.05 -22.53 -26.71
C GLU A 251 -20.90 -22.34 -27.98
N GLU A 252 -20.21 -22.22 -29.12
CA GLU A 252 -20.83 -21.97 -30.41
C GLU A 252 -21.79 -23.14 -30.69
N SER A 253 -23.08 -22.88 -30.46
CA SER A 253 -24.13 -23.89 -30.57
C SER A 253 -24.08 -24.49 -31.98
N PRO A 254 -24.04 -25.82 -32.14
CA PRO A 254 -23.86 -26.43 -33.45
C PRO A 254 -24.98 -25.98 -34.38
N ALA A 255 -24.59 -25.37 -35.51
CA ALA A 255 -25.47 -24.87 -36.54
C ALA A 255 -26.60 -25.88 -36.82
N GLY A 256 -27.85 -25.45 -36.59
CA GLY A 256 -29.03 -26.25 -36.87
C GLY A 256 -29.06 -26.72 -38.33
N PRO A 257 -29.70 -27.87 -38.61
CA PRO A 257 -29.63 -28.49 -39.92
C PRO A 257 -30.24 -27.58 -41.01
N PRO A 258 -29.72 -27.66 -42.25
CA PRO A 258 -30.22 -26.86 -43.35
C PRO A 258 -31.69 -27.21 -43.60
N ARG A 259 -32.53 -26.16 -43.66
CA ARG A 259 -33.92 -26.31 -44.09
C ARG A 259 -33.94 -26.67 -45.57
N THR A 260 -34.54 -27.83 -45.87
CA THR A 260 -34.88 -28.33 -47.20
C THR A 260 -35.93 -27.47 -47.90
#